data_AF-A0A9W3PD06-F1
#
_entry.id   AF-A0A9W3PD06-F1
#
_cell.length_a   1.000
_cell.length_b   1.000
_cell.length_c   1.000
_cell.angle_alpha   90.00
_cell.angle_beta   90.00
_cell.angle_gamma   90.00
#
_symmetry.space_group_name_H-M   'P 1'
#
loop_
_entity.id
_entity.type
_entity.pdbx_description
1 polymer ?
#
loop_
_entity_poly.entity_id
_entity_poly.type
_entity_poly.pdbx_seq_one_letter_code
_entity_poly.pdbx_strand_id
1 'polypeptide(L)' 'MTTPSERTAAVLRTRAFLMALSKPSVNAVPRDVVLAAENLLRHYPSLADIELTCAMYPTCWEMPAMRPKPDR' A
#
# COMPACT_ATOMS: atom_id res chain seq x y z
N MET A 1 8.26 -14.44 13.11
CA MET A 1 7.54 -14.63 11.83
C MET A 1 6.46 -13.58 11.75
N THR A 2 6.22 -12.97 10.59
CA THR A 2 5.13 -11.99 10.41
C THR A 2 3.79 -12.68 10.18
N THR A 3 2.73 -12.21 10.82
CA THR A 3 1.37 -12.73 10.61
C THR A 3 0.84 -12.35 9.23
N PRO A 4 -0.22 -13.03 8.73
CA PRO A 4 -0.94 -12.61 7.52
C PRO A 4 -1.42 -11.15 7.58
N SER A 5 -1.99 -10.71 8.70
CA SER A 5 -2.41 -9.30 8.92
C SER A 5 -1.25 -8.33 8.85
N GLU A 6 -0.10 -8.66 9.46
CA GLU A 6 1.09 -7.81 9.43
C GLU A 6 1.62 -7.66 8.00
N ARG A 7 1.63 -8.75 7.22
CA ARG A 7 2.03 -8.70 5.80
C ARG A 7 1.08 -7.85 4.97
N THR A 8 -0.23 -8.07 5.06
CA THR A 8 -1.22 -7.24 4.33
C THR A 8 -1.06 -5.76 4.71
N ALA A 9 -0.95 -5.46 6.01
CA ALA A 9 -0.78 -4.10 6.49
C ALA A 9 0.52 -3.46 5.98
N ALA A 10 1.62 -4.21 5.96
CA ALA A 10 2.89 -3.73 5.43
C ALA A 10 2.78 -3.37 3.94
N VAL A 11 2.12 -4.22 3.14
CA VAL A 11 1.94 -3.95 1.72
C VAL A 11 1.11 -2.68 1.51
N LEU A 12 -0.03 -2.56 2.20
CA LEU A 12 -0.92 -1.39 2.09
C LEU A 12 -0.24 -0.09 2.53
N ARG A 13 0.49 -0.11 3.66
CA ARG A 13 1.21 1.08 4.17
C ARG A 13 2.31 1.51 3.21
N THR A 14 3.08 0.57 2.66
CA THR A 14 4.10 0.89 1.66
C THR A 14 3.49 1.53 0.43
N ARG A 15 2.36 1.00 -0.07
CA ARG A 15 1.65 1.63 -1.19
C ARG A 15 1.24 3.07 -0.87
N ALA A 16 0.65 3.29 0.30
CA ALA A 16 0.25 4.63 0.74
C ALA A 16 1.44 5.59 0.88
N PHE A 17 2.57 5.09 1.39
CA PHE A 17 3.81 5.85 1.49
C PHE A 17 4.35 6.24 0.10
N LEU A 18 4.42 5.30 -0.84
CA LEU A 18 4.84 5.60 -2.22
C LEU A 18 3.92 6.62 -2.88
N MET A 19 2.60 6.52 -2.67
CA MET A 19 1.64 7.54 -3.15
C MET A 19 1.84 8.90 -2.50
N ALA A 20 2.34 8.97 -1.26
CA ALA A 20 2.65 10.23 -0.61
C ALA A 20 3.93 10.84 -1.20
N LEU A 21 4.95 10.02 -1.48
CA LEU A 21 6.20 10.44 -2.12
C LEU A 21 5.99 10.91 -3.57
N SER A 22 5.05 10.31 -4.30
CA SER A 22 4.79 10.67 -5.70
C SER A 22 3.97 11.95 -5.86
N LYS A 23 3.45 12.54 -4.77
CA LYS A 23 2.63 13.75 -4.84
C LYS A 23 3.50 15.00 -4.74
N PRO A 24 3.17 16.08 -5.47
CA PRO A 24 3.74 17.39 -5.21
C PRO A 24 3.50 17.76 -3.75
N SER A 25 4.57 17.97 -3.01
CA SER A 25 4.56 18.19 -1.56
C SER A 25 5.18 19.55 -1.24
N VAL A 26 4.75 20.18 -0.15
CA VAL A 26 5.32 21.45 0.34
C VAL A 26 6.79 21.27 0.73
N ASN A 27 7.18 20.07 1.14
CA ASN A 27 8.57 19.71 1.37
C ASN A 27 9.18 19.16 0.08
N ALA A 28 10.35 19.67 -0.29
CA ALA A 28 11.05 19.27 -1.50
C ALA A 28 11.57 17.82 -1.39
N VAL A 29 10.75 16.86 -1.81
CA VAL A 29 11.22 15.49 -2.10
C VAL A 29 12.06 15.56 -3.37
N PRO A 30 13.30 15.04 -3.38
CA PRO A 30 14.13 15.00 -4.58
C PRO A 30 13.41 14.34 -5.76
N ARG A 31 13.58 14.89 -6.97
CA ARG A 31 12.85 14.45 -8.18
C ARG A 31 13.10 12.99 -8.53
N ASP A 32 14.30 12.50 -8.31
CA ASP A 32 14.69 11.10 -8.48
C ASP A 32 13.90 10.17 -7.54
N VAL A 33 13.68 10.57 -6.29
CA VAL A 33 12.85 9.83 -5.32
C VAL A 33 11.39 9.80 -5.76
N VAL A 34 10.85 10.92 -6.26
CA VAL A 34 9.49 10.99 -6.82
C VAL A 34 9.34 10.02 -7.99
N LEU A 35 10.25 10.05 -8.95
CA LEU A 35 10.25 9.16 -10.12
C LEU A 35 10.38 7.68 -9.72
N ALA A 36 11.23 7.38 -8.72
CA ALA A 36 11.36 6.02 -8.20
C ALA A 36 10.04 5.54 -7.58
N ALA A 37 9.35 6.39 -6.80
CA ALA A 37 8.06 6.05 -6.21
C ALA A 37 6.97 5.80 -7.26
N GLU A 38 6.91 6.64 -8.31
CA GLU A 38 5.99 6.46 -9.44
C GLU A 38 6.25 5.14 -10.20
N ASN A 39 7.52 4.83 -10.46
CA ASN A 39 7.91 3.60 -11.15
C ASN A 39 7.57 2.36 -10.31
N LEU A 40 7.81 2.39 -8.99
CA LEU A 40 7.43 1.31 -8.09
C LEU A 40 5.91 1.13 -8.05
N LEU A 41 5.15 2.21 -7.93
CA LEU A 41 3.67 2.17 -7.91
C LEU A 41 3.05 1.52 -9.14
N ARG A 42 3.69 1.63 -10.31
CA ARG A 42 3.22 1.00 -11.55
C ARG A 42 3.15 -0.52 -11.46
N HIS A 43 4.02 -1.12 -10.66
CA HIS A 43 4.12 -2.58 -10.50
C HIS A 43 3.75 -3.06 -9.10
N TYR A 44 3.44 -2.13 -8.19
CA TYR A 44 3.04 -2.45 -6.83
C TYR A 44 1.56 -2.87 -6.80
N PRO A 45 1.18 -3.90 -6.02
CA PRO A 45 -0.20 -4.38 -5.98
C PRO A 45 -1.20 -3.26 -5.71
N SER A 46 -2.28 -3.22 -6.50
CA SER A 46 -3.45 -2.40 -6.19
C SER A 46 -4.22 -2.98 -5.00
N LEU A 47 -5.19 -2.24 -4.48
CA LEU A 47 -6.06 -2.76 -3.42
C LEU A 47 -6.81 -4.02 -3.89
N ALA A 48 -7.30 -4.02 -5.13
CA ALA A 48 -8.00 -5.17 -5.71
C ALA A 48 -7.09 -6.40 -5.84
N ASP A 49 -5.83 -6.20 -6.24
CA ASP A 49 -4.84 -7.30 -6.32
C ASP A 49 -4.59 -7.92 -4.93
N ILE A 50 -4.53 -7.08 -3.89
CA ILE A 50 -4.34 -7.52 -2.50
C ILE A 50 -5.57 -8.28 -2.01
N GLU A 51 -6.77 -7.75 -2.23
CA GLU A 51 -8.04 -8.41 -1.86
C GLU A 51 -8.18 -9.78 -2.52
N LEU A 52 -7.88 -9.87 -3.84
CA LEU A 52 -7.85 -11.14 -4.57
C LEU A 52 -6.81 -12.11 -3.98
N THR A 53 -5.62 -11.62 -3.65
CA THR A 53 -4.56 -12.44 -3.04
C THR A 53 -4.97 -12.98 -1.67
N CYS A 54 -5.66 -12.17 -0.85
CA CYS A 54 -6.20 -12.60 0.45
C CYS A 54 -7.25 -13.71 0.28
N ALA A 55 -8.14 -13.57 -0.70
CA ALA A 55 -9.15 -14.58 -1.00
C ALA A 55 -8.53 -15.92 -1.46
N MET A 56 -7.47 -15.86 -2.28
CA MET A 56 -6.81 -17.06 -2.82
C MET A 56 -5.85 -17.73 -1.82
N TYR A 57 -5.23 -16.96 -0.91
CA TYR A 57 -4.20 -17.44 0.01
C TYR A 57 -4.42 -16.96 1.47
N PRO A 58 -5.51 -17.36 2.13
CA PRO A 58 -5.90 -16.83 3.44
C PRO A 58 -4.95 -17.19 4.59
N THR A 59 -4.14 -18.25 4.45
CA THR A 59 -3.08 -18.58 5.42
C THR A 59 -1.86 -17.66 5.30
N CYS A 60 -1.75 -16.94 4.18
CA CYS A 60 -0.65 -16.05 3.88
C CYS A 60 -1.04 -14.57 3.98
N TRP A 61 -2.26 -14.22 3.66
CA TRP A 61 -2.71 -12.83 3.61
C TRP A 61 -4.08 -12.72 4.26
N GLU A 62 -4.25 -11.71 5.09
CA GLU A 62 -5.52 -11.42 5.74
C GLU A 62 -6.22 -10.28 5.02
N MET A 63 -7.53 -10.39 4.82
CA MET A 63 -8.31 -9.35 4.15
C MET A 63 -8.17 -8.01 4.87
N PRO A 64 -7.94 -6.89 4.16
CA PRO A 64 -7.86 -5.58 4.80
C PRO A 64 -9.16 -5.28 5.54
N ALA A 65 -9.09 -5.03 6.85
CA ALA A 65 -10.23 -4.44 7.55
C ALA A 65 -10.45 -3.03 6.98
N MET A 66 -11.56 -2.81 6.25
CA MET A 66 -12.02 -1.46 5.97
C MET A 66 -12.23 -0.77 7.32
N ARG A 67 -11.37 0.18 7.68
CA ARG A 67 -11.70 1.04 8.83
C ARG A 67 -12.96 1.81 8.42
N PRO A 68 -14.05 1.75 9.20
CA PRO A 68 -15.17 2.66 8.97
C PRO A 68 -14.60 4.09 8.99
N LYS A 69 -14.95 4.87 7.97
CA LYS A 69 -14.63 6.30 7.92
C LYS A 69 -15.25 6.92 9.18
N PRO A 70 -14.50 7.65 10.03
CA PRO A 70 -15.14 8.33 11.16
C PRO A 70 -16.19 9.28 10.58
N ASP A 71 -17.44 9.09 11.00
CA ASP A 71 -18.54 9.98 10.65
C ASP A 71 -18.12 11.41 10.99
N ARG A 72 -18.21 12.29 9.99
CA ARG A 72 -17.86 13.69 10.09
C ARG A 72 -19.12 14.51 10.24
#